data_AF-A0A1Q3T6V5-F1
#
_entry.id   AF-A0A1Q3T6V5-F1
#
_cell.length_a   1.000
_cell.length_b   1.000
_cell.length_c   1.000
_cell.angle_alpha   90.00
_cell.angle_beta   90.00
_cell.angle_gamma   90.00
#
_symmetry.space_group_name_H-M   'P 1'
#
loop_
_entity.id
_entity.type
_entity.pdbx_description
1 polymer ?
#
loop_
_entity_poly.entity_id
_entity_poly.type
_entity_poly.pdbx_seq_one_letter_code
_entity_poly.pdbx_strand_id
1 'polypeptide(L)'
;MKKLLLLTALSVALIPAYSQNAATERQMIENVIQLYFDGWATGDTVKLGKTMHPSCHLKNYRDGKFIQYSRSEYLSFFKPHPRPKNLSARIVSLDITNGMGSAKVEISTERDLFTDYFNLMKTNEGWVIADKVSTRTSHRTFDVNAIRLEKETILEGLKRPWSIAFITEDEALISEKEGDLVKVNLQKKEKVRIEGFPTDMADSLTGFGDNTGKFEILLDPDFSNNKYIYLSYAAEKGAVRTTRIIRAVLEKNSLRQIKTLFVAEPYTHERFHYGGGMVFGKDGKLYFTIGERLFTEKDQPIVPIAQDIHDRRGKVYRINPDGTIPDDNPDFGSKATPGLYATGIRAAQGITLDTSTGKIWFSEHGTHQGDEINVLKAKANYGWPIKTTGKYRYAEYAPLPIPENNYTDPVWAWLQTVAPTGLHFYSGNEFAAWNHNLLVGGLSRGSLWRMVIEGETIKSAEELFADDRVRIRKVVQSPAGKLYILSDEVNGKLIRVRNAGF
;
A
#
# COMPACT_ATOMS: atom_id res chain seq x y z
N MET A 1 66.94 -15.49 27.31
CA MET A 1 66.30 -14.49 28.19
C MET A 1 64.81 -14.51 27.95
N LYS A 2 64.04 -14.94 28.96
CA LYS A 2 62.58 -15.10 28.95
C LYS A 2 61.91 -13.73 29.06
N LYS A 3 60.82 -13.48 28.31
CA LYS A 3 59.75 -12.56 28.73
C LYS A 3 58.43 -13.30 28.63
N LEU A 4 57.85 -13.54 29.81
CA LEU A 4 56.60 -14.22 30.07
C LEU A 4 55.52 -13.13 30.19
N LEU A 5 54.50 -13.12 29.33
CA LEU A 5 53.29 -12.32 29.55
C LEU A 5 52.26 -13.19 30.28
N LEU A 6 51.81 -12.67 31.43
CA LEU A 6 50.80 -13.27 32.30
C LEU A 6 49.42 -12.81 31.79
N LEU A 7 48.57 -13.74 31.33
CA LEU A 7 47.13 -13.49 31.13
C LEU A 7 46.37 -13.98 32.36
N THR A 8 45.74 -13.07 33.07
CA THR A 8 44.77 -13.36 34.13
C THR A 8 43.39 -13.58 33.53
N ALA A 9 42.88 -14.80 33.61
CA ALA A 9 41.51 -15.14 33.28
C ALA A 9 40.59 -14.83 34.47
N LEU A 10 39.61 -13.96 34.29
CA LEU A 10 38.57 -13.65 35.28
C LEU A 10 37.36 -14.55 35.02
N SER A 11 37.14 -15.55 35.88
CA SER A 11 35.95 -16.42 35.85
C SER A 11 34.78 -15.74 36.58
N VAL A 12 33.78 -15.28 35.82
CA VAL A 12 32.50 -14.83 36.37
C VAL A 12 31.56 -16.03 36.42
N ALA A 13 31.25 -16.50 37.63
CA ALA A 13 30.20 -17.48 37.86
C ALA A 13 28.83 -16.82 37.66
N LEU A 14 28.10 -17.26 36.63
CA LEU A 14 26.69 -16.90 36.41
C LEU A 14 25.81 -17.71 37.35
N ILE A 15 25.21 -17.05 38.34
CA ILE A 15 24.07 -17.57 39.10
C ILE A 15 22.82 -17.28 38.26
N PRO A 16 21.99 -18.28 37.89
CA PRO A 16 20.73 -18.00 37.22
C PRO A 16 19.74 -17.45 38.24
N ALA A 17 19.47 -16.15 38.17
CA ALA A 17 18.34 -15.54 38.85
C ALA A 17 17.05 -16.04 38.19
N TYR A 18 16.31 -16.90 38.90
CA TYR A 18 14.90 -17.17 38.59
C TYR A 18 14.10 -15.87 38.78
N SER A 19 13.85 -15.16 37.68
CA SER A 19 12.89 -14.05 37.64
C SER A 19 11.47 -14.64 37.63
N GLN A 20 10.75 -14.51 38.74
CA GLN A 20 9.29 -14.58 38.72
C GLN A 20 8.76 -13.48 37.80
N ASN A 21 8.06 -13.85 36.74
CA ASN A 21 7.52 -12.92 35.75
C ASN A 21 6.47 -11.98 36.39
N ALA A 22 6.87 -10.74 36.70
CA ALA A 22 5.92 -9.65 36.86
C ALA A 22 5.31 -9.36 35.49
N ALA A 23 4.00 -9.55 35.32
CA ALA A 23 3.30 -9.21 34.08
C ALA A 23 3.48 -7.71 33.78
N THR A 24 3.66 -7.34 32.51
CA THR A 24 3.72 -5.93 32.10
C THR A 24 2.37 -5.25 32.34
N GLU A 25 2.35 -3.93 32.56
CA GLU A 25 1.10 -3.14 32.71
C GLU A 25 0.12 -3.40 31.57
N ARG A 26 0.64 -3.49 30.35
CA ARG A 26 -0.12 -3.84 29.15
C ARG A 26 -0.80 -5.21 29.28
N GLN A 27 -0.06 -6.24 29.67
CA GLN A 27 -0.61 -7.59 29.86
C GLN A 27 -1.69 -7.61 30.94
N MET A 28 -1.53 -6.83 32.01
CA MET A 28 -2.53 -6.73 33.07
C MET A 28 -3.85 -6.13 32.55
N ILE A 29 -3.78 -5.07 31.75
CA ILE A 29 -4.96 -4.47 31.13
C ILE A 29 -5.61 -5.41 30.11
N GLU A 30 -4.81 -6.07 29.27
CA GLU A 30 -5.30 -7.05 28.30
C GLU A 30 -6.05 -8.19 29.02
N ASN A 31 -5.57 -8.64 30.17
CA ASN A 31 -6.26 -9.63 31.00
C ASN A 31 -7.61 -9.12 31.54
N VAL A 32 -7.68 -7.85 31.96
CA VAL A 32 -8.94 -7.22 32.42
C VAL A 32 -9.95 -7.14 31.27
N ILE A 33 -9.51 -6.73 30.09
CA ILE A 33 -10.37 -6.63 28.90
C ILE A 33 -10.80 -8.03 28.43
N GLN A 34 -9.92 -9.03 28.48
CA GLN A 34 -10.27 -10.41 28.15
C GLN A 34 -11.30 -10.99 29.13
N LEU A 35 -11.14 -10.72 30.44
CA LEU A 35 -12.12 -11.12 31.46
C LEU A 35 -13.46 -10.43 31.23
N TYR A 36 -13.45 -9.17 30.78
CA TYR A 36 -14.64 -8.42 30.41
C TYR A 36 -15.34 -9.09 29.23
N PHE A 37 -14.60 -9.47 28.18
CA PHE A 37 -15.15 -10.21 27.04
C PHE A 37 -15.74 -11.55 27.42
N ASP A 38 -15.06 -12.32 28.25
CA ASP A 38 -15.57 -13.62 28.66
C ASP A 38 -16.83 -13.47 29.50
N GLY A 39 -16.88 -12.46 30.37
CA GLY A 39 -18.09 -12.10 31.12
C GLY A 39 -19.24 -11.68 30.20
N TRP A 40 -18.96 -10.80 29.23
CA TRP A 40 -19.95 -10.34 28.25
C TRP A 40 -20.47 -11.49 27.40
N ALA A 41 -19.58 -12.36 26.92
CA ALA A 41 -19.87 -13.47 26.04
C ALA A 41 -20.66 -14.61 26.72
N THR A 42 -20.62 -14.69 28.05
CA THR A 42 -21.32 -15.74 28.82
C THR A 42 -22.44 -15.19 29.71
N GLY A 43 -22.69 -13.89 29.69
CA GLY A 43 -23.62 -13.24 30.60
C GLY A 43 -23.24 -13.37 32.08
N ASP A 44 -21.96 -13.59 32.38
CA ASP A 44 -21.43 -13.78 33.74
C ASP A 44 -21.16 -12.41 34.40
N THR A 45 -22.10 -12.01 35.26
CA THR A 45 -22.03 -10.73 35.97
C THR A 45 -20.91 -10.67 37.01
N VAL A 46 -20.40 -11.81 37.49
CA VAL A 46 -19.27 -11.85 38.42
C VAL A 46 -17.99 -11.46 37.70
N LYS A 47 -17.76 -12.02 36.49
CA LYS A 47 -16.62 -11.62 35.65
C LYS A 47 -16.71 -10.17 35.22
N LEU A 48 -17.85 -9.74 34.67
CA LEU A 48 -18.07 -8.35 34.27
C LEU A 48 -17.86 -7.40 35.45
N GLY A 49 -18.46 -7.72 36.60
CA GLY A 49 -18.35 -6.94 37.83
C GLY A 49 -16.91 -6.77 38.28
N LYS A 50 -16.06 -7.81 38.23
CA LYS A 50 -14.64 -7.74 38.63
C LYS A 50 -13.82 -6.79 37.76
N THR A 51 -14.19 -6.62 36.50
CA THR A 51 -13.44 -5.76 35.57
C THR A 51 -13.79 -4.28 35.68
N MET A 52 -14.87 -3.94 36.38
CA MET A 52 -15.41 -2.58 36.44
C MET A 52 -15.30 -2.00 37.84
N HIS A 53 -14.77 -0.79 37.94
CA HIS A 53 -14.76 -0.06 39.20
C HIS A 53 -16.21 0.11 39.73
N PRO A 54 -16.47 0.09 41.05
CA PRO A 54 -17.81 0.26 41.59
C PRO A 54 -18.54 1.53 41.13
N SER A 55 -17.81 2.60 40.85
CA SER A 55 -18.34 3.88 40.33
C SER A 55 -18.42 3.95 38.79
N CYS A 56 -18.26 2.83 38.07
CA CYS A 56 -18.22 2.84 36.62
C CYS A 56 -19.57 3.24 36.02
N HIS A 57 -19.52 4.16 35.05
CA HIS A 57 -20.68 4.58 34.27
C HIS A 57 -20.54 4.17 32.81
N LEU A 58 -21.66 3.73 32.24
CA LEU A 58 -21.74 3.26 30.88
C LEU A 58 -22.65 4.19 30.09
N LYS A 59 -22.09 4.84 29.08
CA LYS A 59 -22.74 5.90 28.32
C LYS A 59 -22.92 5.47 26.87
N ASN A 60 -24.06 5.81 26.28
CA ASN A 60 -24.25 5.71 24.84
C ASN A 60 -25.20 6.82 24.35
N TYR A 61 -25.22 7.01 23.04
CA TYR A 61 -26.17 7.91 22.38
C TYR A 61 -26.91 7.10 21.31
N ARG A 62 -28.23 6.94 21.48
CA ARG A 62 -29.05 6.10 20.60
C ARG A 62 -30.41 6.75 20.38
N ASP A 63 -30.89 6.69 19.13
CA ASP A 63 -32.21 7.23 18.73
C ASP A 63 -32.42 8.70 19.17
N GLY A 64 -31.36 9.51 19.04
CA GLY A 64 -31.36 10.93 19.40
C GLY A 64 -31.31 11.22 20.91
N LYS A 65 -31.08 10.22 21.76
CA LYS A 65 -31.07 10.35 23.22
C LYS A 65 -29.75 9.92 23.83
N PHE A 66 -29.25 10.73 24.76
CA PHE A 66 -28.14 10.34 25.64
C PHE A 66 -28.67 9.42 26.74
N ILE A 67 -27.99 8.31 26.96
CA ILE A 67 -28.34 7.31 27.97
C ILE A 67 -27.10 7.02 28.81
N GLN A 68 -27.28 6.95 30.12
CA GLN A 68 -26.27 6.56 31.08
C GLN A 68 -26.82 5.46 31.99
N TYR A 69 -26.02 4.42 32.22
CA TYR A 69 -26.28 3.36 33.19
C TYR A 69 -25.18 3.38 34.26
N SER A 70 -25.58 3.18 35.50
CA SER A 70 -24.69 2.75 36.57
C SER A 70 -24.20 1.32 36.33
N ARG A 71 -23.10 0.93 36.99
CA ARG A 71 -22.59 -0.45 36.94
C ARG A 71 -23.66 -1.48 37.30
N SER A 72 -24.47 -1.24 38.33
CA SER A 72 -25.53 -2.18 38.74
C SER A 72 -26.62 -2.33 37.69
N GLU A 73 -27.08 -1.23 37.10
CA GLU A 73 -28.06 -1.26 36.01
C GLU A 73 -27.50 -2.01 34.79
N TYR A 74 -26.26 -1.73 34.40
CA TYR A 74 -25.64 -2.44 33.27
C TYR A 74 -25.52 -3.94 33.51
N LEU A 75 -25.07 -4.35 34.70
CA LEU A 75 -24.96 -5.77 35.05
C LEU A 75 -26.33 -6.47 35.05
N SER A 76 -27.42 -5.75 35.33
CA SER A 76 -28.78 -6.31 35.31
C SER A 76 -29.27 -6.73 33.92
N PHE A 77 -28.62 -6.25 32.84
CA PHE A 77 -28.94 -6.64 31.47
C PHE A 77 -28.43 -8.04 31.10
N PHE A 78 -27.54 -8.61 31.90
CA PHE A 78 -26.91 -9.89 31.61
C PHE A 78 -27.57 -11.02 32.41
N LYS A 79 -27.74 -12.17 31.74
CA LYS A 79 -28.15 -13.43 32.34
C LYS A 79 -27.19 -14.52 31.87
N PRO A 80 -26.77 -15.46 32.72
CA PRO A 80 -25.84 -16.51 32.31
C PRO A 80 -26.35 -17.30 31.11
N HIS A 81 -25.49 -17.46 30.10
CA HIS A 81 -25.76 -18.24 28.89
C HIS A 81 -24.48 -18.85 28.33
N PRO A 82 -24.58 -19.92 27.50
CA PRO A 82 -23.43 -20.43 26.77
C PRO A 82 -22.82 -19.35 25.86
N ARG A 83 -21.50 -19.45 25.61
CA ARG A 83 -20.81 -18.55 24.69
C ARG A 83 -21.40 -18.70 23.27
N PRO A 84 -21.88 -17.61 22.62
CA PRO A 84 -22.33 -17.69 21.23
C PRO A 84 -21.20 -18.11 20.29
N LYS A 85 -21.51 -18.98 19.32
CA LYS A 85 -20.52 -19.52 18.38
C LYS A 85 -19.90 -18.45 17.48
N ASN A 86 -20.69 -17.45 17.08
CA ASN A 86 -20.28 -16.39 16.15
C ASN A 86 -19.90 -15.09 16.88
N LEU A 87 -19.33 -15.21 18.09
CA LEU A 87 -18.88 -14.06 18.87
C LEU A 87 -17.36 -13.94 18.78
N SER A 88 -16.89 -12.81 18.27
CA SER A 88 -15.48 -12.43 18.26
C SER A 88 -15.28 -11.11 18.97
N ALA A 89 -14.20 -10.96 19.72
CA ALA A 89 -13.82 -9.70 20.32
C ALA A 89 -12.35 -9.39 20.05
N ARG A 90 -12.00 -8.12 19.92
CA ARG A 90 -10.61 -7.67 19.75
C ARG A 90 -10.36 -6.33 20.42
N ILE A 91 -9.12 -6.13 20.85
CA ILE A 91 -8.60 -4.82 21.24
C ILE A 91 -8.10 -4.15 19.95
N VAL A 92 -8.67 -2.99 19.62
CA VAL A 92 -8.32 -2.22 18.42
C VAL A 92 -7.15 -1.28 18.70
N SER A 93 -7.15 -0.64 19.88
CA SER A 93 -6.06 0.20 20.35
C SER A 93 -6.00 0.21 21.86
N LEU A 94 -4.81 0.39 22.42
CA LEU A 94 -4.56 0.51 23.85
C LEU A 94 -3.46 1.55 24.08
N ASP A 95 -3.75 2.54 24.91
CA ASP A 95 -2.80 3.56 25.36
C ASP A 95 -2.71 3.57 26.89
N ILE A 96 -1.51 3.79 27.43
CA ILE A 96 -1.21 3.68 28.86
C ILE A 96 -0.25 4.80 29.26
N THR A 97 -0.64 5.59 30.26
CA THR A 97 0.19 6.65 30.84
C THR A 97 0.02 6.67 32.36
N ASN A 98 1.09 6.43 33.12
CA ASN A 98 1.14 6.63 34.58
C ASN A 98 -0.06 6.04 35.36
N GLY A 99 -0.38 4.76 35.14
CA GLY A 99 -1.48 4.08 35.85
C GLY A 99 -2.88 4.48 35.35
N MET A 100 -2.97 5.27 34.29
CA MET A 100 -4.18 5.51 33.50
C MET A 100 -4.05 4.84 32.14
N GLY A 101 -5.18 4.47 31.54
CA GLY A 101 -5.19 3.92 30.20
C GLY A 101 -6.49 4.16 29.46
N SER A 102 -6.46 3.98 28.15
CA SER A 102 -7.65 3.96 27.33
C SER A 102 -7.57 2.82 26.32
N ALA A 103 -8.71 2.18 26.05
CA ALA A 103 -8.78 1.10 25.07
C ALA A 103 -9.98 1.28 24.15
N LYS A 104 -9.76 1.12 22.84
CA LYS A 104 -10.82 0.89 21.87
C LYS A 104 -10.95 -0.61 21.66
N VAL A 105 -12.17 -1.09 21.74
CA VAL A 105 -12.49 -2.51 21.76
C VAL A 105 -13.69 -2.77 20.87
N GLU A 106 -13.70 -3.91 20.18
CA GLU A 106 -14.80 -4.33 19.33
C GLU A 106 -15.29 -5.71 19.74
N ILE A 107 -16.61 -5.85 19.89
CA ILE A 107 -17.31 -7.13 20.09
C ILE A 107 -18.27 -7.31 18.91
N SER A 108 -17.97 -8.28 18.05
CA SER A 108 -18.82 -8.64 16.92
C SER A 108 -19.68 -9.83 17.29
N THR A 109 -20.96 -9.73 16.99
CA THR A 109 -21.93 -10.83 17.05
C THR A 109 -22.41 -11.15 15.63
N GLU A 110 -23.35 -12.07 15.49
CA GLU A 110 -23.97 -12.35 14.18
C GLU A 110 -24.75 -11.13 13.63
N ARG A 111 -25.31 -10.28 14.50
CA ARG A 111 -26.23 -9.21 14.10
C ARG A 111 -25.66 -7.81 14.26
N ASP A 112 -24.72 -7.63 15.18
CA ASP A 112 -24.25 -6.31 15.58
C ASP A 112 -22.77 -6.30 15.90
N LEU A 113 -22.12 -5.20 15.53
CA LEU A 113 -20.81 -4.78 16.02
C LEU A 113 -21.01 -3.77 17.16
N PHE A 114 -20.48 -4.10 18.32
CA PHE A 114 -20.35 -3.17 19.44
C PHE A 114 -18.93 -2.61 19.44
N THR A 115 -18.81 -1.28 19.49
CA THR A 115 -17.51 -0.61 19.69
C THR A 115 -17.53 0.08 21.03
N ASP A 116 -16.61 -0.32 21.88
CA ASP A 116 -16.45 0.14 23.25
C ASP A 116 -15.17 0.96 23.38
N TYR A 117 -15.30 2.09 24.08
CA TYR A 117 -14.20 2.94 24.48
C TYR A 117 -14.11 2.89 26.00
N PHE A 118 -13.07 2.23 26.52
CA PHE A 118 -12.80 2.14 27.95
C PHE A 118 -11.82 3.20 28.38
N ASN A 119 -12.15 3.89 29.47
CA ASN A 119 -11.15 4.55 30.31
C ASN A 119 -10.80 3.59 31.44
N LEU A 120 -9.51 3.36 31.63
CA LEU A 120 -8.95 2.38 32.54
C LEU A 120 -8.09 3.08 33.59
N MET A 121 -8.08 2.54 34.80
CA MET A 121 -7.19 3.04 35.86
C MET A 121 -6.65 1.89 36.69
N LYS A 122 -5.43 2.06 37.20
CA LYS A 122 -4.81 1.16 38.15
C LYS A 122 -5.22 1.54 39.57
N THR A 123 -5.72 0.57 40.32
CA THR A 123 -6.03 0.68 41.74
C THR A 123 -5.08 -0.21 42.55
N ASN A 124 -5.21 -0.20 43.88
CA ASN A 124 -4.48 -1.12 44.76
C ASN A 124 -4.82 -2.60 44.48
N GLU A 125 -5.98 -2.87 43.87
CA GLU A 125 -6.46 -4.22 43.51
C GLU A 125 -6.11 -4.60 42.06
N GLY A 126 -5.46 -3.70 41.30
CA GLY A 126 -5.13 -3.89 39.90
C GLY A 126 -5.90 -2.95 38.96
N TRP A 127 -5.81 -3.24 37.66
CA TRP A 127 -6.47 -2.46 36.62
C TRP A 127 -7.97 -2.74 36.57
N VAL A 128 -8.75 -1.67 36.34
CA VAL A 128 -10.20 -1.75 36.19
C VAL A 128 -10.68 -0.76 35.13
N ILE A 129 -11.84 -1.03 34.54
CA ILE A 129 -12.60 -0.11 33.70
C ILE A 129 -13.26 0.93 34.62
N ALA A 130 -12.85 2.19 34.48
CA ALA A 130 -13.40 3.32 35.22
C ALA A 130 -14.64 3.90 34.54
N ASP A 131 -14.65 4.02 33.22
CA ASP A 131 -15.79 4.49 32.43
C ASP A 131 -15.84 3.76 31.08
N LYS A 132 -17.04 3.68 30.52
CA LYS A 132 -17.27 3.13 29.18
C LYS A 132 -18.18 4.05 28.36
N VAL A 133 -17.78 4.33 27.12
CA VAL A 133 -18.68 4.82 26.08
C VAL A 133 -18.83 3.73 25.02
N SER A 134 -20.03 3.50 24.52
CA SER A 134 -20.27 2.45 23.52
C SER A 134 -21.20 2.87 22.40
N THR A 135 -21.00 2.25 21.24
CA THR A 135 -21.92 2.31 20.11
C THR A 135 -22.25 0.90 19.62
N ARG A 136 -23.42 0.76 18.99
CA ARG A 136 -23.91 -0.47 18.37
C ARG A 136 -24.23 -0.16 16.91
N THR A 137 -23.59 -0.89 16.01
CA THR A 137 -23.87 -0.84 14.58
C THR A 137 -24.40 -2.19 14.15
N SER A 138 -25.63 -2.24 13.65
CA SER A 138 -26.14 -3.48 13.06
C SER A 138 -25.34 -3.84 11.83
N HIS A 139 -24.97 -5.11 11.70
CA HIS A 139 -24.43 -5.64 10.46
C HIS A 139 -25.54 -5.50 9.41
N ARG A 140 -25.48 -4.46 8.56
CA ARG A 140 -26.22 -4.49 7.30
C ARG A 140 -25.69 -5.74 6.57
N THR A 141 -26.56 -6.71 6.39
CA THR A 141 -26.29 -8.07 5.92
C THR A 141 -25.30 -8.10 4.76
N PHE A 142 -24.08 -8.53 5.05
CA PHE A 142 -23.36 -9.54 4.28
C PHE A 142 -22.64 -10.42 5.30
N ASP A 143 -22.84 -11.74 5.21
CA ASP A 143 -22.09 -12.72 5.98
C ASP A 143 -20.59 -12.42 5.85
N VAL A 144 -19.96 -11.95 6.91
CA VAL A 144 -18.51 -11.94 7.04
C VAL A 144 -18.17 -12.90 8.16
N ASN A 145 -17.79 -14.13 7.76
CA ASN A 145 -16.76 -14.84 8.51
C ASN A 145 -15.66 -13.82 8.84
N ALA A 146 -15.29 -13.68 10.11
CA ALA A 146 -14.28 -12.72 10.53
C ALA A 146 -13.06 -12.86 9.60
N ILE A 147 -12.78 -11.84 8.78
CA ILE A 147 -11.70 -11.89 7.80
C ILE A 147 -10.40 -12.05 8.57
N ARG A 148 -9.77 -13.22 8.44
CA ARG A 148 -8.48 -13.51 9.06
C ARG A 148 -7.42 -13.48 7.97
N LEU A 149 -6.67 -12.38 7.93
CA LEU A 149 -5.66 -12.17 6.92
C LEU A 149 -4.41 -12.99 7.21
N GLU A 150 -3.93 -13.72 6.21
CA GLU A 150 -2.67 -14.44 6.27
C GLU A 150 -1.84 -14.21 5.00
N LYS A 151 -0.52 -14.20 5.17
CA LYS A 151 0.46 -14.14 4.08
C LYS A 151 0.97 -15.54 3.80
N GLU A 152 0.85 -15.98 2.56
CA GLU A 152 1.41 -17.24 2.06
C GLU A 152 2.49 -16.93 1.03
N THR A 153 3.74 -17.35 1.30
CA THR A 153 4.82 -17.17 0.32
C THR A 153 4.71 -18.21 -0.79
N ILE A 154 4.50 -17.74 -2.01
CA ILE A 154 4.35 -18.58 -3.21
C ILE A 154 5.70 -18.78 -3.89
N LEU A 155 6.43 -17.67 -4.08
CA LEU A 155 7.79 -17.67 -4.63
C LEU A 155 8.69 -16.78 -3.78
N GLU A 156 9.97 -17.12 -3.76
CA GLU A 156 11.06 -16.32 -3.19
C GLU A 156 12.26 -16.36 -4.15
N GLY A 157 13.33 -15.61 -3.84
CA GLY A 157 14.50 -15.50 -4.71
C GLY A 157 14.25 -14.63 -5.95
N LEU A 158 13.23 -13.76 -5.92
CA LEU A 158 13.00 -12.78 -6.98
C LEU A 158 13.91 -11.57 -6.78
N LYS A 159 14.64 -11.12 -7.81
CA LYS A 159 15.59 -10.01 -7.70
C LYS A 159 14.89 -8.65 -7.75
N ARG A 160 14.37 -8.20 -6.60
CA ARG A 160 13.50 -7.00 -6.49
C ARG A 160 12.39 -6.97 -7.54
N PRO A 161 11.40 -7.89 -7.46
CA PRO A 161 10.33 -7.98 -8.45
C PRO A 161 9.54 -6.66 -8.50
N TRP A 162 9.38 -6.09 -9.69
CA TRP A 162 8.75 -4.78 -9.91
C TRP A 162 7.29 -4.89 -10.33
N SER A 163 6.99 -5.75 -11.30
CA SER A 163 5.61 -5.99 -11.75
C SER A 163 5.36 -7.47 -12.01
N ILE A 164 4.08 -7.82 -12.02
CA ILE A 164 3.55 -9.14 -12.33
C ILE A 164 2.33 -8.97 -13.24
N ALA A 165 2.23 -9.82 -14.26
CA ALA A 165 1.09 -9.90 -15.16
C ALA A 165 0.67 -11.36 -15.36
N PHE A 166 -0.56 -11.70 -14.98
CA PHE A 166 -1.08 -13.06 -15.08
C PHE A 166 -1.45 -13.39 -16.54
N ILE A 167 -0.88 -14.48 -17.05
CA ILE A 167 -1.26 -15.07 -18.34
C ILE A 167 -2.46 -16.02 -18.14
N THR A 168 -2.38 -16.83 -17.09
CA THR A 168 -3.47 -17.68 -16.59
C THR A 168 -3.53 -17.55 -15.07
N GLU A 169 -4.38 -18.33 -14.41
CA GLU A 169 -4.42 -18.38 -12.95
C GLU A 169 -3.11 -18.92 -12.33
N ASP A 170 -2.43 -19.83 -13.03
CA ASP A 170 -1.24 -20.52 -12.53
C ASP A 170 0.07 -20.04 -13.19
N GLU A 171 -0.01 -19.26 -14.28
CA GLU A 171 1.14 -18.72 -14.98
C GLU A 171 1.11 -17.20 -15.02
N ALA A 172 2.24 -16.58 -14.69
CA ALA A 172 2.41 -15.13 -14.77
C ALA A 172 3.79 -14.77 -15.32
N LEU A 173 3.93 -13.55 -15.80
CA LEU A 173 5.22 -12.93 -16.06
C LEU A 173 5.56 -12.01 -14.89
N ILE A 174 6.83 -12.01 -14.46
CA ILE A 174 7.34 -11.11 -13.43
C ILE A 174 8.56 -10.38 -13.99
N SER A 175 8.56 -9.04 -13.92
CA SER A 175 9.75 -8.24 -14.17
C SER A 175 10.56 -8.12 -12.88
N GLU A 176 11.81 -8.60 -12.88
CA GLU A 176 12.75 -8.35 -11.79
C GLU A 176 13.52 -7.06 -12.08
N LYS A 177 13.41 -6.05 -11.20
CA LYS A 177 14.10 -4.75 -11.40
C LYS A 177 15.60 -4.95 -11.61
N GLU A 178 16.19 -5.84 -10.81
CA GLU A 178 17.61 -6.17 -10.76
C GLU A 178 17.91 -7.59 -11.29
N GLY A 179 16.99 -8.15 -12.08
CA GLY A 179 17.08 -9.52 -12.60
C GLY A 179 16.55 -9.64 -14.02
N ASP A 180 15.92 -10.76 -14.33
CA ASP A 180 15.38 -11.02 -15.66
C ASP A 180 13.89 -10.68 -15.75
N LEU A 181 13.36 -10.64 -16.99
CA LEU A 181 11.94 -10.91 -17.18
C LEU A 181 11.76 -12.44 -17.09
N VAL A 182 10.89 -12.91 -16.20
CA VAL A 182 10.69 -14.35 -15.97
C VAL A 182 9.23 -14.74 -16.14
N LYS A 183 8.98 -15.92 -16.73
CA LYS A 183 7.69 -16.61 -16.63
C LYS A 183 7.71 -17.51 -15.40
N VAL A 184 6.69 -17.43 -14.58
CA VAL A 184 6.55 -18.20 -13.36
C VAL A 184 5.37 -19.14 -13.44
N ASN A 185 5.53 -20.34 -12.88
CA ASN A 185 4.44 -21.26 -12.60
C ASN A 185 4.20 -21.28 -11.08
N LEU A 186 3.01 -20.84 -10.66
CA LEU A 186 2.68 -20.64 -9.25
C LEU A 186 2.51 -21.97 -8.49
N GLN A 187 2.08 -23.04 -9.17
CA GLN A 187 1.90 -24.36 -8.54
C GLN A 187 3.22 -25.09 -8.34
N LYS A 188 4.04 -25.13 -9.39
CA LYS A 188 5.37 -25.78 -9.37
C LYS A 188 6.41 -24.95 -8.64
N LYS A 189 6.13 -23.66 -8.42
CA LYS A 189 7.07 -22.68 -7.83
C LYS A 189 8.36 -22.55 -8.63
N GLU A 190 8.24 -22.65 -9.95
CA GLU A 190 9.35 -22.58 -10.90
C GLU A 190 9.32 -21.26 -11.66
N LYS A 191 10.51 -20.76 -12.03
CA LYS A 191 10.66 -19.60 -12.92
C LYS A 191 11.59 -19.92 -14.08
N VAL A 192 11.25 -19.41 -15.26
CA VAL A 192 12.04 -19.53 -16.49
C VAL A 192 12.28 -18.14 -17.06
N ARG A 193 13.53 -17.85 -17.45
CA ARG A 193 13.90 -16.59 -18.09
C ARG A 193 13.18 -16.43 -19.43
N ILE A 194 12.73 -15.22 -19.70
CA ILE A 194 12.28 -14.77 -21.02
C ILE A 194 13.45 -14.11 -21.73
N GLU A 195 13.82 -14.67 -22.88
CA GLU A 195 14.94 -14.19 -23.70
C GLU A 195 14.54 -13.01 -24.61
N GLY A 196 15.55 -12.34 -25.17
CA GLY A 196 15.33 -11.29 -26.17
C GLY A 196 14.95 -9.92 -25.60
N PHE A 197 15.19 -9.67 -24.31
CA PHE A 197 15.06 -8.33 -23.74
C PHE A 197 15.99 -7.33 -24.46
N PRO A 198 15.59 -6.06 -24.67
CA PRO A 198 16.45 -5.06 -25.31
C PRO A 198 17.85 -4.95 -24.69
N THR A 199 18.86 -4.87 -25.55
CA THR A 199 20.28 -4.82 -25.15
C THR A 199 20.71 -3.49 -24.54
N ASP A 200 19.91 -2.45 -24.72
CA ASP A 200 20.17 -1.12 -24.15
C ASP A 200 19.47 -0.92 -22.80
N MET A 201 18.96 -1.99 -22.18
CA MET A 201 18.48 -1.95 -20.83
C MET A 201 19.65 -1.70 -19.88
N ALA A 202 19.52 -0.63 -19.09
CA ALA A 202 20.49 -0.27 -18.08
C ALA A 202 20.46 -1.29 -16.94
N ASP A 203 21.44 -2.18 -16.91
CA ASP A 203 21.60 -3.19 -15.87
C ASP A 203 22.74 -2.80 -14.94
N SER A 204 22.54 -1.76 -14.13
CA SER A 204 23.55 -1.38 -13.14
C SER A 204 23.07 -1.62 -11.73
N LEU A 205 23.60 -2.68 -11.13
CA LEU A 205 23.83 -2.69 -9.69
C LEU A 205 24.90 -1.64 -9.38
N THR A 206 24.51 -0.47 -8.86
CA THR A 206 25.46 0.41 -8.15
C THR A 206 24.82 1.11 -6.94
N GLY A 207 24.85 0.43 -5.79
CA GLY A 207 24.73 1.04 -4.45
C GLY A 207 23.34 1.53 -4.01
N PHE A 208 23.30 2.13 -2.81
CA PHE A 208 22.12 2.83 -2.29
C PHE A 208 21.79 4.03 -3.20
N GLY A 209 20.50 4.19 -3.55
CA GLY A 209 20.04 5.34 -4.34
C GLY A 209 20.03 5.13 -5.86
N ASP A 210 19.87 3.90 -6.34
CA ASP A 210 19.66 3.62 -7.78
C ASP A 210 18.30 2.94 -8.03
N ASN A 211 17.41 3.62 -8.75
CA ASN A 211 16.10 3.12 -9.15
C ASN A 211 16.07 2.60 -10.60
N THR A 212 17.23 2.41 -11.22
CA THR A 212 17.39 1.85 -12.57
C THR A 212 16.94 0.38 -12.59
N GLY A 213 16.42 -0.08 -13.74
CA GLY A 213 16.07 -1.48 -13.97
C GLY A 213 14.88 -1.69 -14.90
N LYS A 214 14.29 -2.88 -14.79
CA LYS A 214 13.04 -3.27 -15.47
C LYS A 214 11.85 -2.86 -14.59
N PHE A 215 10.82 -2.30 -15.20
CA PHE A 215 9.68 -1.74 -14.48
C PHE A 215 8.39 -2.50 -14.82
N GLU A 216 7.44 -1.86 -15.49
CA GLU A 216 6.10 -2.39 -15.69
C GLU A 216 6.10 -3.47 -16.77
N ILE A 217 5.30 -4.51 -16.54
CA ILE A 217 4.87 -5.45 -17.56
C ILE A 217 3.35 -5.46 -17.60
N LEU A 218 2.80 -5.27 -18.79
CA LEU A 218 1.36 -5.22 -19.01
C LEU A 218 1.02 -6.09 -20.22
N LEU A 219 0.01 -6.95 -20.08
CA LEU A 219 -0.51 -7.69 -21.22
C LEU A 219 -1.46 -6.80 -22.01
N ASP A 220 -1.46 -6.95 -23.33
CA ASP A 220 -2.51 -6.37 -24.17
C ASP A 220 -3.89 -6.89 -23.75
N PRO A 221 -4.97 -6.08 -23.82
CA PRO A 221 -6.32 -6.58 -23.52
C PRO A 221 -6.74 -7.77 -24.38
N ASP A 222 -6.18 -7.88 -25.60
CA ASP A 222 -6.39 -8.99 -26.53
C ASP A 222 -5.19 -9.96 -26.57
N PHE A 223 -4.43 -10.06 -25.48
CA PHE A 223 -3.25 -10.93 -25.36
C PHE A 223 -3.53 -12.38 -25.74
N SER A 224 -4.75 -12.88 -25.49
CA SER A 224 -5.14 -14.25 -25.85
C SER A 224 -4.95 -14.55 -27.34
N ASN A 225 -5.12 -13.54 -28.20
CA ASN A 225 -5.00 -13.66 -29.66
C ASN A 225 -3.67 -13.12 -30.19
N ASN A 226 -3.25 -11.93 -29.74
CA ASN A 226 -2.10 -11.23 -30.34
C ASN A 226 -0.75 -11.48 -29.64
N LYS A 227 -0.77 -12.01 -28.40
CA LYS A 227 0.42 -12.22 -27.55
C LYS A 227 1.26 -10.97 -27.32
N TYR A 228 0.69 -9.77 -27.46
CA TYR A 228 1.40 -8.52 -27.24
C TYR A 228 1.57 -8.25 -25.75
N ILE A 229 2.81 -7.92 -25.37
CA ILE A 229 3.14 -7.40 -24.05
C ILE A 229 3.79 -6.04 -24.18
N TYR A 230 3.58 -5.22 -23.16
CA TYR A 230 4.12 -3.88 -23.02
C TYR A 230 5.09 -3.88 -21.86
N LEU A 231 6.26 -3.28 -22.07
CA LEU A 231 7.32 -3.22 -21.07
C LEU A 231 7.82 -1.80 -20.94
N SER A 232 8.05 -1.36 -19.70
CA SER A 232 8.83 -0.16 -19.42
C SER A 232 10.12 -0.51 -18.69
N TYR A 233 11.19 0.20 -19.01
CA TYR A 233 12.50 -0.02 -18.41
C TYR A 233 13.38 1.23 -18.52
N ALA A 234 14.44 1.29 -17.71
CA ALA A 234 15.49 2.27 -17.87
C ALA A 234 16.42 1.86 -19.03
N ALA A 235 16.37 2.61 -20.13
CA ALA A 235 17.30 2.46 -21.25
C ALA A 235 18.55 3.31 -21.03
N GLU A 236 19.73 2.81 -21.40
CA GLU A 236 21.00 3.54 -21.37
C GLU A 236 21.54 3.90 -22.75
N LYS A 237 22.30 4.98 -22.78
CA LYS A 237 23.12 5.41 -23.90
C LYS A 237 24.44 5.92 -23.34
N GLY A 238 25.44 5.05 -23.22
CA GLY A 238 26.66 5.36 -22.47
C GLY A 238 26.35 5.56 -20.98
N ALA A 239 26.79 6.67 -20.39
CA ALA A 239 26.62 6.95 -18.96
C ALA A 239 25.29 7.63 -18.59
N VAL A 240 24.38 7.84 -19.55
CA VAL A 240 23.09 8.50 -19.36
C VAL A 240 21.92 7.55 -19.61
N ARG A 241 20.78 7.81 -18.98
CA ARG A 241 19.62 6.92 -18.93
C ARG A 241 18.29 7.66 -19.03
N THR A 242 17.27 6.96 -19.53
CA THR A 242 15.88 7.42 -19.48
C THR A 242 14.89 6.26 -19.46
N THR A 243 13.62 6.52 -19.20
CA THR A 243 12.53 5.54 -19.33
C THR A 243 12.22 5.30 -20.80
N ARG A 244 12.16 4.04 -21.20
CA ARG A 244 11.65 3.61 -22.50
C ARG A 244 10.47 2.68 -22.33
N ILE A 245 9.48 2.81 -23.23
CA ILE A 245 8.33 1.92 -23.34
C ILE A 245 8.37 1.22 -24.69
N ILE A 246 8.18 -0.09 -24.65
CA ILE A 246 8.16 -0.95 -25.84
C ILE A 246 6.92 -1.84 -25.84
N ARG A 247 6.56 -2.34 -27.03
CA ARG A 247 5.68 -3.49 -27.23
C ARG A 247 6.50 -4.62 -27.84
N ALA A 248 6.21 -5.86 -27.46
CA ALA A 248 6.78 -7.06 -28.06
C ALA A 248 5.72 -8.14 -28.20
N VAL A 249 5.96 -9.13 -29.07
CA VAL A 249 5.21 -10.40 -29.09
C VAL A 249 5.92 -11.39 -28.16
N LEU A 250 5.18 -11.99 -27.24
CA LEU A 250 5.68 -13.11 -26.44
C LEU A 250 5.50 -14.42 -27.21
N GLU A 251 6.60 -14.97 -27.72
CA GLU A 251 6.62 -16.26 -28.41
C GLU A 251 7.40 -17.27 -27.57
N LYS A 252 6.69 -18.27 -27.03
CA LYS A 252 7.26 -19.23 -26.06
C LYS A 252 7.90 -18.50 -24.88
N ASN A 253 9.22 -18.59 -24.72
CA ASN A 253 9.99 -17.91 -23.68
C ASN A 253 10.90 -16.83 -24.28
N SER A 254 10.45 -16.11 -25.30
CA SER A 254 11.24 -15.05 -25.94
C SER A 254 10.39 -13.88 -26.40
N LEU A 255 10.95 -12.67 -26.32
CA LEU A 255 10.39 -11.47 -26.90
C LEU A 255 10.79 -11.35 -28.37
N ARG A 256 9.81 -11.12 -29.23
CA ARG A 256 9.97 -10.92 -30.68
C ARG A 256 9.28 -9.64 -31.11
N GLN A 257 9.60 -9.18 -32.33
CA GLN A 257 8.95 -8.02 -32.96
C GLN A 257 8.88 -6.79 -32.04
N ILE A 258 10.01 -6.48 -31.39
CA ILE A 258 10.08 -5.40 -30.41
C ILE A 258 9.94 -4.05 -31.14
N LYS A 259 8.93 -3.27 -30.73
CA LYS A 259 8.67 -1.92 -31.21
C LYS A 259 8.80 -0.93 -30.07
N THR A 260 9.63 0.09 -30.23
CA THR A 260 9.64 1.24 -29.30
C THR A 260 8.39 2.08 -29.51
N LEU A 261 7.67 2.35 -28.42
CA LEU A 261 6.48 3.20 -28.42
C LEU A 261 6.81 4.60 -27.91
N PHE A 262 7.68 4.71 -26.91
CA PHE A 262 8.02 5.98 -26.30
C PHE A 262 9.43 5.98 -25.70
N VAL A 263 10.13 7.10 -25.81
CA VAL A 263 11.41 7.36 -25.13
C VAL A 263 11.29 8.69 -24.40
N ALA A 264 11.48 8.69 -23.08
CA ALA A 264 11.33 9.87 -22.23
C ALA A 264 12.56 10.80 -22.27
N GLU A 265 12.93 11.26 -23.47
CA GLU A 265 14.07 12.17 -23.63
C GLU A 265 13.94 13.45 -22.78
N PRO A 266 15.08 14.01 -22.31
CA PRO A 266 16.45 13.60 -22.60
C PRO A 266 16.93 12.38 -21.79
N TYR A 267 18.01 11.74 -22.25
CA TYR A 267 18.81 10.86 -21.41
C TYR A 267 19.63 11.70 -20.42
N THR A 268 19.63 11.34 -19.14
CA THR A 268 20.33 12.09 -18.08
C THR A 268 21.16 11.17 -17.19
N HIS A 269 22.04 11.75 -16.36
CA HIS A 269 22.78 11.00 -15.34
C HIS A 269 21.94 10.63 -14.11
N GLU A 270 20.67 11.05 -14.08
CA GLU A 270 19.78 10.83 -12.96
C GLU A 270 19.45 9.35 -12.75
N ARG A 271 19.35 8.94 -11.49
CA ARG A 271 19.10 7.55 -11.08
C ARG A 271 17.74 7.35 -10.44
N PHE A 272 16.91 8.40 -10.41
CA PHE A 272 15.66 8.43 -9.67
C PHE A 272 14.46 8.73 -10.57
N HIS A 273 13.27 8.53 -10.01
CA HIS A 273 11.97 8.98 -10.55
C HIS A 273 11.77 8.63 -12.04
N TYR A 274 11.98 7.37 -12.41
CA TYR A 274 11.73 6.89 -13.78
C TYR A 274 10.23 6.88 -14.15
N GLY A 275 9.35 6.69 -13.16
CA GLY A 275 7.97 6.34 -13.43
C GLY A 275 7.90 4.93 -14.02
N GLY A 276 7.20 4.80 -15.15
CA GLY A 276 7.11 3.56 -15.91
C GLY A 276 5.85 2.75 -15.66
N GLY A 277 4.99 3.10 -14.69
CA GLY A 277 3.68 2.47 -14.53
C GLY A 277 2.82 2.66 -15.79
N MET A 278 2.05 1.63 -16.15
CA MET A 278 1.20 1.61 -17.35
C MET A 278 -0.14 0.94 -17.07
N VAL A 279 -1.20 1.40 -17.74
CA VAL A 279 -2.53 0.76 -17.72
C VAL A 279 -3.26 0.99 -19.03
N PHE A 280 -4.10 0.05 -19.44
CA PHE A 280 -5.08 0.29 -20.50
C PHE A 280 -6.35 0.92 -19.93
N GLY A 281 -6.79 2.02 -20.53
CA GLY A 281 -8.09 2.63 -20.21
C GLY A 281 -9.26 1.85 -20.83
N LYS A 282 -10.49 2.16 -20.39
CA LYS A 282 -11.71 1.61 -21.01
C LYS A 282 -11.88 2.01 -22.48
N ASP A 283 -11.20 3.08 -22.91
CA ASP A 283 -11.14 3.57 -24.30
C ASP A 283 -10.14 2.78 -25.19
N GLY A 284 -9.53 1.72 -24.64
CA GLY A 284 -8.56 0.89 -25.33
C GLY A 284 -7.22 1.58 -25.58
N LYS A 285 -6.93 2.70 -24.89
CA LYS A 285 -5.67 3.43 -25.03
C LYS A 285 -4.70 3.07 -23.91
N LEU A 286 -3.41 3.17 -24.20
CA LEU A 286 -2.35 2.94 -23.24
C LEU A 286 -2.02 4.25 -22.52
N TYR A 287 -2.15 4.25 -21.20
CA TYR A 287 -1.76 5.34 -20.33
C TYR A 287 -0.51 4.97 -19.56
N PHE A 288 0.41 5.92 -19.40
CA PHE A 288 1.64 5.66 -18.66
C PHE A 288 2.22 6.90 -18.01
N THR A 289 2.91 6.69 -16.89
CA THR A 289 3.55 7.76 -16.11
C THR A 289 5.05 7.84 -16.42
N ILE A 290 5.57 9.05 -16.57
CA ILE A 290 7.01 9.32 -16.65
C ILE A 290 7.36 10.30 -15.53
N GLY A 291 8.24 9.89 -14.61
CA GLY A 291 8.68 10.76 -13.53
C GLY A 291 9.59 11.88 -14.02
N GLU A 292 9.81 12.90 -13.18
CA GLU A 292 10.52 14.13 -13.55
C GLU A 292 12.06 14.00 -13.55
N ARG A 293 12.56 12.87 -13.03
CA ARG A 293 13.97 12.45 -12.98
C ARG A 293 14.87 13.21 -12.00
N LEU A 294 14.51 14.39 -11.48
CA LEU A 294 15.37 15.08 -10.49
C LEU A 294 15.11 14.61 -9.06
N PHE A 295 16.18 14.29 -8.32
CA PHE A 295 16.05 13.96 -6.89
C PHE A 295 16.02 15.21 -5.99
N THR A 296 16.75 16.25 -6.36
CA THR A 296 16.83 17.52 -5.60
C THR A 296 16.08 18.62 -6.34
N GLU A 297 15.28 19.38 -5.61
CA GLU A 297 14.47 20.44 -6.21
C GLU A 297 15.32 21.63 -6.68
N LYS A 298 16.53 21.80 -6.12
CA LYS A 298 17.48 22.85 -6.52
C LYS A 298 17.97 22.76 -7.97
N ASP A 299 17.92 21.55 -8.54
CA ASP A 299 18.36 21.32 -9.92
C ASP A 299 17.24 21.61 -10.94
N GLN A 300 16.05 22.05 -10.46
CA GLN A 300 14.95 22.43 -11.33
C GLN A 300 15.34 23.66 -12.17
N PRO A 301 15.07 23.64 -13.49
CA PRO A 301 15.21 24.82 -14.32
C PRO A 301 14.17 25.88 -13.98
N ILE A 302 14.36 27.08 -14.53
CA ILE A 302 13.46 28.23 -14.33
C ILE A 302 12.00 27.91 -14.68
N VAL A 303 11.78 27.16 -15.76
CA VAL A 303 10.53 26.47 -16.04
C VAL A 303 10.71 25.03 -15.57
N PRO A 304 10.08 24.61 -14.47
CA PRO A 304 10.32 23.28 -13.94
C PRO A 304 9.94 22.16 -14.91
N ILE A 305 10.69 21.06 -14.86
CA ILE A 305 10.58 19.95 -15.82
C ILE A 305 9.15 19.42 -15.92
N ALA A 306 8.50 19.18 -14.79
CA ALA A 306 7.14 18.64 -14.74
C ALA A 306 6.08 19.62 -15.30
N GLN A 307 6.38 20.92 -15.34
CA GLN A 307 5.52 21.97 -15.87
C GLN A 307 5.79 22.28 -17.36
N ASP A 308 7.00 22.03 -17.84
CA ASP A 308 7.37 22.25 -19.25
C ASP A 308 6.71 21.21 -20.17
N ILE A 309 5.82 21.67 -21.06
CA ILE A 309 5.12 20.82 -22.04
C ILE A 309 6.02 20.31 -23.18
N HIS A 310 7.21 20.89 -23.35
CA HIS A 310 8.23 20.44 -24.30
C HIS A 310 9.11 19.33 -23.72
N ASP A 311 9.19 19.23 -22.39
CA ASP A 311 9.95 18.19 -21.71
C ASP A 311 9.09 16.94 -21.53
N ARG A 312 9.68 15.77 -21.81
CA ARG A 312 8.94 14.51 -21.75
C ARG A 312 8.73 13.99 -20.33
N ARG A 313 9.40 14.57 -19.33
CA ARG A 313 9.47 14.08 -17.96
C ARG A 313 8.44 14.77 -17.05
N GLY A 314 8.03 14.08 -16.00
CA GLY A 314 7.06 14.58 -15.01
C GLY A 314 5.63 14.67 -15.54
N LYS A 315 5.22 13.73 -16.40
CA LYS A 315 3.97 13.73 -17.17
C LYS A 315 3.24 12.38 -17.15
N VAL A 316 1.95 12.43 -17.46
CA VAL A 316 1.17 11.26 -17.89
C VAL A 316 0.87 11.37 -19.37
N TYR A 317 1.03 10.27 -20.09
CA TYR A 317 0.78 10.17 -21.53
C TYR A 317 -0.38 9.22 -21.83
N ARG A 318 -1.01 9.42 -22.99
CA ARG A 318 -2.03 8.56 -23.58
C ARG A 318 -1.71 8.34 -25.05
N ILE A 319 -1.54 7.08 -25.45
CA ILE A 319 -1.24 6.67 -26.83
C ILE A 319 -2.13 5.50 -27.27
N ASN A 320 -2.26 5.26 -28.58
CA ASN A 320 -2.83 4.02 -29.10
C ASN A 320 -1.92 2.83 -28.77
N PRO A 321 -2.46 1.59 -28.71
CA PRO A 321 -1.66 0.39 -28.43
C PRO A 321 -0.48 0.14 -29.40
N ASP A 322 -0.49 0.77 -30.57
CA ASP A 322 0.57 0.67 -31.56
C ASP A 322 1.61 1.81 -31.51
N GLY A 323 1.43 2.78 -30.61
CA GLY A 323 2.30 3.95 -30.45
C GLY A 323 1.86 5.21 -31.20
N THR A 324 0.80 5.15 -32.00
CA THR A 324 0.25 6.35 -32.63
C THR A 324 -0.50 7.23 -31.62
N ILE A 325 -0.64 8.52 -31.90
CA ILE A 325 -1.35 9.45 -31.00
C ILE A 325 -2.85 9.40 -31.34
N PRO A 326 -3.74 9.23 -30.35
CA PRO A 326 -5.18 9.29 -30.59
C PRO A 326 -5.61 10.68 -31.06
N ASP A 327 -6.51 10.75 -32.03
CA ASP A 327 -7.02 12.03 -32.56
C ASP A 327 -7.82 12.84 -31.53
N ASP A 328 -8.37 12.15 -30.52
CA ASP A 328 -9.11 12.72 -29.38
C ASP A 328 -8.20 13.02 -28.17
N ASN A 329 -6.87 12.98 -28.35
CA ASN A 329 -5.95 13.31 -27.27
C ASN A 329 -6.02 14.81 -26.91
N PRO A 330 -5.85 15.21 -25.64
CA PRO A 330 -6.02 16.60 -25.27
C PRO A 330 -4.97 17.52 -25.91
N ASP A 331 -5.39 18.69 -26.37
CA ASP A 331 -4.52 19.66 -27.02
C ASP A 331 -3.78 20.56 -26.00
N PHE A 332 -2.46 20.47 -25.96
CA PHE A 332 -1.56 21.33 -25.17
C PHE A 332 -0.84 22.39 -26.04
N GLY A 333 -1.27 22.55 -27.29
CA GLY A 333 -0.66 23.41 -28.30
C GLY A 333 0.32 22.65 -29.19
N SER A 334 0.58 23.21 -30.38
CA SER A 334 1.35 22.59 -31.46
C SER A 334 2.81 22.26 -31.13
N LYS A 335 3.35 22.83 -30.04
CA LYS A 335 4.72 22.59 -29.59
C LYS A 335 4.82 21.59 -28.44
N ALA A 336 3.71 21.10 -27.90
CA ALA A 336 3.72 20.13 -26.80
C ALA A 336 4.25 18.77 -27.26
N THR A 337 4.80 18.00 -26.33
CA THR A 337 5.18 16.60 -26.59
C THR A 337 3.96 15.79 -27.05
N PRO A 338 4.03 15.05 -28.18
CA PRO A 338 2.92 14.23 -28.64
C PRO A 338 2.48 13.19 -27.61
N GLY A 339 1.16 12.98 -27.48
CA GLY A 339 0.56 12.04 -26.53
C GLY A 339 0.46 12.56 -25.10
N LEU A 340 0.88 13.81 -24.82
CA LEU A 340 0.75 14.41 -23.50
C LEU A 340 -0.73 14.42 -23.06
N TYR A 341 -0.99 13.95 -21.85
CA TYR A 341 -2.35 13.86 -21.30
C TYR A 341 -2.53 14.70 -20.03
N ALA A 342 -1.52 14.70 -19.15
CA ALA A 342 -1.48 15.52 -17.94
C ALA A 342 -0.04 15.87 -17.54
N THR A 343 0.13 16.97 -16.81
CA THR A 343 1.43 17.53 -16.39
C THR A 343 1.56 17.57 -14.87
N GLY A 344 2.75 17.94 -14.37
CA GLY A 344 2.94 18.30 -12.98
C GLY A 344 2.99 17.13 -12.00
N ILE A 345 3.44 15.94 -12.43
CA ILE A 345 3.71 14.82 -11.52
C ILE A 345 5.20 14.76 -11.19
N ARG A 346 5.55 14.28 -9.99
CA ARG A 346 6.93 14.14 -9.53
C ARG A 346 7.49 12.76 -9.85
N ALA A 347 7.03 11.77 -9.12
CA ALA A 347 7.60 10.42 -9.09
C ALA A 347 6.47 9.39 -8.96
N ALA A 348 5.52 9.46 -9.88
CA ALA A 348 4.45 8.47 -9.96
C ALA A 348 5.02 7.06 -10.11
N GLN A 349 4.41 6.09 -9.42
CA GLN A 349 4.86 4.69 -9.42
C GLN A 349 3.75 3.78 -9.94
N GLY A 350 2.61 3.75 -9.24
CA GLY A 350 1.47 2.92 -9.61
C GLY A 350 0.45 3.71 -10.43
N ILE A 351 -0.16 3.05 -11.40
CA ILE A 351 -1.32 3.52 -12.15
C ILE A 351 -2.27 2.34 -12.35
N THR A 352 -3.57 2.55 -12.20
CA THR A 352 -4.56 1.48 -12.25
C THR A 352 -5.90 1.98 -12.77
N LEU A 353 -6.68 1.09 -13.37
CA LEU A 353 -8.02 1.38 -13.86
C LEU A 353 -9.02 0.87 -12.82
N ASP A 354 -9.90 1.75 -12.37
CA ASP A 354 -11.16 1.33 -11.76
C ASP A 354 -12.10 0.85 -12.87
N THR A 355 -12.24 -0.47 -13.00
CA THR A 355 -13.08 -1.07 -14.04
C THR A 355 -14.57 -0.81 -13.82
N SER A 356 -15.00 -0.41 -12.62
CA SER A 356 -16.39 -0.07 -12.37
C SER A 356 -16.72 1.33 -12.91
N THR A 357 -15.93 2.34 -12.57
CA THR A 357 -16.18 3.74 -12.98
C THR A 357 -15.52 4.12 -14.30
N GLY A 358 -14.50 3.38 -14.74
CA GLY A 358 -13.67 3.72 -15.90
C GLY A 358 -12.60 4.78 -15.61
N LYS A 359 -12.45 5.21 -14.36
CA LYS A 359 -11.45 6.22 -13.98
C LYS A 359 -10.09 5.58 -13.77
N ILE A 360 -9.04 6.29 -14.15
CA ILE A 360 -7.66 5.89 -13.89
C ILE A 360 -7.18 6.59 -12.62
N TRP A 361 -6.59 5.84 -11.71
CA TRP A 361 -6.02 6.32 -10.47
C TRP A 361 -4.52 6.06 -10.49
N PHE A 362 -3.72 6.96 -9.90
CA PHE A 362 -2.29 6.78 -9.79
C PHE A 362 -1.76 7.25 -8.44
N SER A 363 -0.63 6.69 -8.03
CA SER A 363 0.08 7.04 -6.82
C SER A 363 1.40 7.70 -7.17
N GLU A 364 1.84 8.64 -6.35
CA GLU A 364 3.16 9.22 -6.50
C GLU A 364 3.86 9.50 -5.19
N HIS A 365 5.19 9.49 -5.27
CA HIS A 365 6.03 9.85 -4.13
C HIS A 365 6.22 11.37 -4.06
N GLY A 366 5.99 11.91 -2.87
CA GLY A 366 6.41 13.25 -2.48
C GLY A 366 7.88 13.30 -2.09
N THR A 367 8.23 14.36 -1.38
CA THR A 367 9.58 14.67 -0.91
C THR A 367 9.72 14.30 0.57
N HIS A 368 9.64 15.29 1.46
CA HIS A 368 9.34 15.08 2.87
C HIS A 368 7.82 15.17 3.00
N GLN A 369 7.16 14.03 3.28
CA GLN A 369 5.70 13.91 3.23
C GLN A 369 5.17 14.18 1.81
N GLY A 370 3.85 14.30 1.66
CA GLY A 370 3.22 14.65 0.38
C GLY A 370 3.26 13.53 -0.66
N ASP A 371 3.29 12.27 -0.19
CA ASP A 371 2.89 11.16 -1.05
C ASP A 371 1.39 11.28 -1.34
N GLU A 372 0.98 10.94 -2.55
CA GLU A 372 -0.36 11.26 -3.04
C GLU A 372 -1.03 10.08 -3.75
N ILE A 373 -2.36 10.07 -3.70
CA ILE A 373 -3.23 9.33 -4.61
C ILE A 373 -4.01 10.36 -5.41
N ASN A 374 -4.03 10.16 -6.72
CA ASN A 374 -4.60 11.06 -7.70
C ASN A 374 -5.59 10.33 -8.61
N VAL A 375 -6.62 11.05 -9.07
CA VAL A 375 -7.52 10.59 -10.14
C VAL A 375 -7.14 11.30 -11.43
N LEU A 376 -6.79 10.52 -12.46
CA LEU A 376 -6.30 11.03 -13.72
C LEU A 376 -7.40 11.78 -14.50
N LYS A 377 -7.19 13.08 -14.73
CA LYS A 377 -8.06 13.93 -15.55
C LYS A 377 -7.30 14.47 -16.77
N ALA A 378 -7.98 14.57 -17.92
CA ALA A 378 -7.42 15.15 -19.13
C ALA A 378 -7.03 16.62 -18.89
N LYS A 379 -5.86 17.04 -19.40
CA LYS A 379 -5.28 18.39 -19.21
C LYS A 379 -5.04 18.80 -17.76
N ALA A 380 -5.11 17.86 -16.82
CA ALA A 380 -4.78 18.16 -15.43
C ALA A 380 -3.31 18.55 -15.27
N ASN A 381 -3.07 19.43 -14.31
CA ASN A 381 -1.74 19.76 -13.82
C ASN A 381 -1.69 19.43 -12.33
N TYR A 382 -0.95 18.38 -11.93
CA TYR A 382 -0.85 17.96 -10.53
C TYR A 382 0.11 18.83 -9.70
N GLY A 383 0.65 19.89 -10.31
CA GLY A 383 1.25 21.01 -9.62
C GLY A 383 2.72 20.88 -9.30
N TRP A 384 3.32 19.69 -9.29
CA TRP A 384 4.74 19.55 -8.98
C TRP A 384 5.64 20.32 -9.98
N PRO A 385 6.70 21.02 -9.52
CA PRO A 385 7.06 21.29 -8.14
C PRO A 385 6.42 22.56 -7.56
N ILE A 386 5.62 23.32 -8.31
CA ILE A 386 5.03 24.58 -7.87
C ILE A 386 4.09 24.41 -6.66
N LYS A 387 3.30 23.34 -6.68
CA LYS A 387 2.38 22.95 -5.60
C LYS A 387 2.74 21.53 -5.15
N THR A 388 2.80 21.33 -3.84
CA THR A 388 2.99 20.02 -3.22
C THR A 388 2.24 19.97 -1.90
N THR A 389 1.73 18.80 -1.53
CA THR A 389 1.14 18.55 -0.21
C THR A 389 2.19 18.25 0.87
N GLY A 390 3.46 18.14 0.49
CA GLY A 390 4.60 17.92 1.38
C GLY A 390 5.48 19.16 1.57
N LYS A 391 6.76 18.93 1.88
CA LYS A 391 7.79 19.98 2.01
C LYS A 391 8.99 19.67 1.14
N TYR A 392 9.57 20.67 0.49
CA TYR A 392 10.83 20.50 -0.24
C TYR A 392 11.96 20.06 0.68
N ARG A 393 13.00 19.46 0.12
CA ARG A 393 14.19 19.06 0.90
C ARG A 393 15.00 20.25 1.37
N TYR A 394 14.89 21.36 0.65
CA TYR A 394 15.65 22.58 0.87
C TYR A 394 14.70 23.76 1.07
N ALA A 395 14.85 24.45 2.20
CA ALA A 395 13.95 25.54 2.58
C ALA A 395 14.08 26.77 1.67
N GLU A 396 15.23 26.94 1.04
CA GLU A 396 15.52 28.03 0.09
C GLU A 396 14.92 27.80 -1.31
N TYR A 397 14.45 26.58 -1.61
CA TYR A 397 13.80 26.33 -2.90
C TYR A 397 12.39 26.91 -2.91
N ALA A 398 12.19 27.93 -3.74
CA ALA A 398 10.92 28.60 -3.95
C ALA A 398 10.67 28.71 -5.46
N PRO A 399 9.90 27.77 -6.06
CA PRO A 399 9.63 27.83 -7.48
C PRO A 399 8.76 29.04 -7.83
N LEU A 400 9.00 29.64 -9.00
CA LEU A 400 8.20 30.77 -9.48
C LEU A 400 6.78 30.28 -9.83
N PRO A 401 5.72 30.95 -9.33
CA PRO A 401 4.36 30.66 -9.75
C PRO A 401 4.20 30.81 -11.27
N ILE A 402 3.45 29.89 -11.87
CA ILE A 402 3.07 29.99 -13.29
C ILE A 402 1.72 30.70 -13.35
N PRO A 403 1.62 31.89 -13.98
CA PRO A 403 0.36 32.62 -14.08
C PRO A 403 -0.74 31.79 -14.75
N GLU A 404 -1.99 32.00 -14.33
CA GLU A 404 -3.19 31.40 -14.94
C GLU A 404 -3.21 29.86 -14.94
N ASN A 405 -2.42 29.23 -14.07
CA ASN A 405 -2.33 27.78 -13.98
C ASN A 405 -3.30 27.24 -12.91
N ASN A 406 -4.13 26.26 -13.29
CA ASN A 406 -5.03 25.57 -12.38
C ASN A 406 -4.44 24.22 -11.98
N TYR A 407 -4.17 24.06 -10.69
CA TYR A 407 -3.62 22.82 -10.15
C TYR A 407 -4.74 21.88 -9.68
N THR A 408 -4.61 20.60 -10.02
CA THR A 408 -5.49 19.53 -9.57
C THR A 408 -5.00 19.01 -8.23
N ASP A 409 -5.86 19.04 -7.21
CA ASP A 409 -5.55 18.48 -5.90
C ASP A 409 -5.63 16.96 -5.89
N PRO A 410 -4.78 16.29 -5.08
CA PRO A 410 -4.89 14.86 -4.87
C PRO A 410 -6.16 14.52 -4.09
N VAL A 411 -6.68 13.31 -4.31
CA VAL A 411 -7.82 12.79 -3.54
C VAL A 411 -7.40 12.29 -2.16
N TRP A 412 -6.10 12.06 -1.97
CA TRP A 412 -5.50 11.73 -0.69
C TRP A 412 -4.02 12.10 -0.66
N ALA A 413 -3.56 12.60 0.49
CA ALA A 413 -2.14 12.80 0.77
C ALA A 413 -1.80 12.28 2.17
N TRP A 414 -0.63 11.68 2.33
CA TRP A 414 -0.16 11.23 3.64
C TRP A 414 0.69 12.29 4.35
N LEU A 415 0.45 12.45 5.65
CA LEU A 415 1.26 13.28 6.55
C LEU A 415 2.62 12.64 6.89
N GLN A 416 2.80 11.37 6.57
CA GLN A 416 4.04 10.63 6.68
C GLN A 416 4.40 10.01 5.33
N THR A 417 5.69 9.86 5.04
CA THR A 417 6.11 9.16 3.84
C THR A 417 5.76 7.67 3.92
N VAL A 418 4.89 7.23 3.04
CA VAL A 418 4.52 5.84 2.76
C VAL A 418 5.39 5.27 1.63
N ALA A 419 5.78 6.12 0.68
CA ALA A 419 6.34 5.78 -0.62
C ALA A 419 5.42 4.79 -1.37
N PRO A 420 4.21 5.23 -1.79
CA PRO A 420 3.19 4.38 -2.39
C PRO A 420 3.60 3.87 -3.77
N THR A 421 3.31 2.61 -4.06
CA THR A 421 3.67 1.92 -5.30
C THR A 421 2.43 1.47 -6.05
N GLY A 422 2.34 0.19 -6.47
CA GLY A 422 1.21 -0.34 -7.21
C GLY A 422 -0.12 -0.18 -6.47
N LEU A 423 -1.15 0.15 -7.24
CA LEU A 423 -2.53 0.34 -6.82
C LEU A 423 -3.43 -0.72 -7.45
N HIS A 424 -4.43 -1.22 -6.73
CA HIS A 424 -5.38 -2.17 -7.28
C HIS A 424 -6.78 -2.02 -6.67
N PHE A 425 -7.81 -1.92 -7.52
CA PHE A 425 -9.20 -2.01 -7.10
C PHE A 425 -9.60 -3.48 -6.97
N TYR A 426 -9.90 -3.92 -5.76
CA TYR A 426 -10.27 -5.31 -5.51
C TYR A 426 -11.68 -5.63 -6.03
N SER A 427 -11.84 -6.81 -6.62
CA SER A 427 -13.11 -7.28 -7.21
C SER A 427 -13.34 -8.79 -7.03
N GLY A 428 -12.56 -9.45 -6.18
CA GLY A 428 -12.65 -10.89 -5.95
C GLY A 428 -13.67 -11.30 -4.87
N ASN A 429 -13.94 -12.60 -4.78
CA ASN A 429 -14.93 -13.12 -3.83
C ASN A 429 -14.34 -13.51 -2.46
N GLU A 430 -13.04 -13.81 -2.39
CA GLU A 430 -12.36 -14.24 -1.15
C GLU A 430 -12.45 -13.17 -0.04
N PHE A 431 -12.43 -11.90 -0.45
CA PHE A 431 -12.69 -10.74 0.40
C PHE A 431 -13.90 -9.95 -0.13
N ALA A 432 -15.08 -10.56 -0.26
CA ALA A 432 -16.25 -9.90 -0.87
C ALA A 432 -16.56 -8.49 -0.30
N ALA A 433 -16.38 -8.28 1.01
CA ALA A 433 -16.55 -6.98 1.66
C ALA A 433 -15.52 -5.91 1.24
N TRP A 434 -14.50 -6.29 0.48
CA TRP A 434 -13.47 -5.42 -0.05
C TRP A 434 -13.69 -5.00 -1.50
N ASN A 435 -14.76 -5.47 -2.14
CA ASN A 435 -15.05 -5.08 -3.51
C ASN A 435 -15.14 -3.56 -3.65
N HIS A 436 -14.48 -3.04 -4.69
CA HIS A 436 -14.29 -1.63 -4.98
C HIS A 436 -13.40 -0.84 -4.00
N ASN A 437 -12.78 -1.49 -3.01
CA ASN A 437 -11.74 -0.85 -2.22
C ASN A 437 -10.44 -0.79 -3.01
N LEU A 438 -9.69 0.29 -2.78
CA LEU A 438 -8.37 0.48 -3.33
C LEU A 438 -7.32 -0.09 -2.38
N LEU A 439 -6.46 -0.96 -2.90
CA LEU A 439 -5.31 -1.50 -2.21
C LEU A 439 -4.04 -0.80 -2.68
N VAL A 440 -3.20 -0.38 -1.73
CA VAL A 440 -1.99 0.41 -2.02
C VAL A 440 -0.78 -0.19 -1.30
N GLY A 441 0.24 -0.58 -2.06
CA GLY A 441 1.54 -0.97 -1.51
C GLY A 441 2.37 0.25 -1.11
N GLY A 442 3.23 0.11 -0.09
CA GLY A 442 4.18 1.16 0.29
C GLY A 442 5.57 0.62 0.60
N LEU A 443 6.60 1.38 0.22
CA LEU A 443 8.00 0.98 0.36
C LEU A 443 8.62 1.40 1.68
N SER A 444 8.38 2.63 2.17
CA SER A 444 9.29 3.27 3.14
C SER A 444 9.50 2.43 4.40
N ARG A 445 8.43 2.17 5.17
CA ARG A 445 8.44 1.29 6.36
C ARG A 445 7.82 -0.07 6.08
N GLY A 446 7.43 -0.33 4.83
CA GLY A 446 6.54 -1.41 4.46
C GLY A 446 5.11 -1.19 4.94
N SER A 447 4.16 -1.29 4.02
CA SER A 447 2.74 -1.12 4.32
C SER A 447 1.86 -1.68 3.20
N LEU A 448 0.70 -2.23 3.57
CA LEU A 448 -0.41 -2.49 2.66
C LEU A 448 -1.61 -1.70 3.16
N TRP A 449 -2.10 -0.75 2.38
CA TRP A 449 -3.28 0.03 2.74
C TRP A 449 -4.51 -0.53 2.05
N ARG A 450 -5.63 -0.62 2.77
CA ARG A 450 -6.97 -0.76 2.20
C ARG A 450 -7.72 0.54 2.38
N MET A 451 -8.27 1.05 1.30
CA MET A 451 -8.98 2.32 1.25
C MET A 451 -10.40 2.12 0.74
N VAL A 452 -11.38 2.57 1.52
CA VAL A 452 -12.79 2.56 1.13
C VAL A 452 -13.08 3.85 0.39
N ILE A 453 -13.64 3.72 -0.82
CA ILE A 453 -13.88 4.84 -1.73
C ILE A 453 -15.37 5.02 -1.94
N GLU A 454 -15.82 6.27 -1.92
CA GLU A 454 -17.16 6.69 -2.34
C GLU A 454 -17.01 7.79 -3.39
N GLY A 455 -17.32 7.47 -4.65
CA GLY A 455 -17.04 8.36 -5.78
C GLY A 455 -15.54 8.54 -6.02
N GLU A 456 -15.03 9.76 -5.84
CA GLU A 456 -13.58 10.07 -5.87
C GLU A 456 -13.01 10.30 -4.46
N THR A 457 -13.81 10.13 -3.40
CA THR A 457 -13.41 10.45 -2.03
C THR A 457 -13.00 9.20 -1.27
N ILE A 458 -11.84 9.26 -0.61
CA ILE A 458 -11.41 8.21 0.33
C ILE A 458 -12.10 8.45 1.68
N LYS A 459 -12.97 7.51 2.09
CA LYS A 459 -13.78 7.60 3.30
C LYS A 459 -13.08 7.03 4.53
N SER A 460 -12.24 6.02 4.32
CA SER A 460 -11.40 5.45 5.37
C SER A 460 -10.20 4.78 4.75
N ALA A 461 -9.07 4.83 5.45
CA ALA A 461 -7.86 4.11 5.11
C ALA A 461 -7.42 3.29 6.34
N GLU A 462 -7.13 2.02 6.13
CA GLU A 462 -6.55 1.15 7.15
C GLU A 462 -5.25 0.53 6.65
N GLU A 463 -4.30 0.37 7.55
CA GLU A 463 -3.07 -0.34 7.28
C GLU A 463 -3.23 -1.81 7.70
N LEU A 464 -3.09 -2.71 6.72
CA LEU A 464 -3.09 -4.15 6.91
C LEU A 464 -1.69 -4.63 7.30
N PHE A 465 -1.63 -5.68 8.12
CA PHE A 465 -0.37 -6.28 8.59
C PHE A 465 0.58 -5.29 9.28
N ALA A 466 0.04 -4.34 10.06
CA ALA A 466 0.85 -3.32 10.74
C ALA A 466 1.93 -3.90 11.69
N ASP A 467 1.70 -5.10 12.22
CA ASP A 467 2.63 -5.84 13.10
C ASP A 467 3.60 -6.76 12.33
N ASP A 468 3.42 -6.92 11.02
CA ASP A 468 4.22 -7.79 10.15
C ASP A 468 4.43 -7.13 8.78
N ARG A 469 5.09 -5.97 8.82
CA ARG A 469 5.32 -5.09 7.67
C ARG A 469 6.31 -5.69 6.69
N VAL A 470 6.02 -5.48 5.40
CA VAL A 470 6.92 -5.81 4.28
C VAL A 470 6.93 -4.64 3.31
N ARG A 471 8.08 -4.31 2.71
CA ARG A 471 8.14 -3.33 1.63
C ARG A 471 7.39 -3.87 0.42
N ILE A 472 6.26 -3.26 0.07
CA ILE A 472 5.40 -3.76 -1.01
C ILE A 472 5.60 -2.91 -2.26
N ARG A 473 5.93 -3.60 -3.35
CA ARG A 473 6.15 -3.02 -4.67
C ARG A 473 4.90 -3.02 -5.54
N LYS A 474 4.12 -4.10 -5.50
CA LYS A 474 2.90 -4.21 -6.29
C LYS A 474 1.85 -5.02 -5.54
N VAL A 475 0.60 -4.62 -5.70
CA VAL A 475 -0.58 -5.35 -5.29
C VAL A 475 -1.36 -5.67 -6.56
N VAL A 476 -1.81 -6.90 -6.72
CA VAL A 476 -2.51 -7.36 -7.92
C VAL A 476 -3.51 -8.46 -7.58
N GLN A 477 -4.54 -8.61 -8.40
CA GLN A 477 -5.47 -9.73 -8.34
C GLN A 477 -5.24 -10.68 -9.52
N SER A 478 -5.29 -11.99 -9.28
CA SER A 478 -5.27 -13.00 -10.34
C SER A 478 -6.61 -13.05 -11.10
N PRO A 479 -6.68 -13.72 -12.27
CA PRO A 479 -7.93 -13.90 -13.00
C PRO A 479 -9.07 -14.48 -12.17
N ALA A 480 -8.78 -15.38 -11.22
CA ALA A 480 -9.79 -15.97 -10.34
C ALA A 480 -10.11 -15.13 -9.08
N GLY A 481 -9.56 -13.93 -8.93
CA GLY A 481 -9.89 -13.05 -7.81
C GLY A 481 -9.00 -13.18 -6.57
N LYS A 482 -7.91 -13.96 -6.63
CA LYS A 482 -6.98 -14.11 -5.51
C LYS A 482 -6.04 -12.91 -5.43
N LEU A 483 -5.74 -12.45 -4.22
CA LEU A 483 -4.91 -11.28 -3.98
C LEU A 483 -3.43 -11.65 -3.82
N TYR A 484 -2.55 -10.96 -4.51
CA TYR A 484 -1.10 -11.14 -4.45
C TYR A 484 -0.37 -9.81 -4.24
N ILE A 485 0.77 -9.89 -3.55
CA ILE A 485 1.70 -8.78 -3.38
C ILE A 485 3.12 -9.20 -3.79
N LEU A 486 3.85 -8.27 -4.39
CA LEU A 486 5.29 -8.37 -4.63
C LEU A 486 6.04 -7.57 -3.58
N SER A 487 7.09 -8.16 -2.99
CA SER A 487 7.97 -7.44 -2.05
C SER A 487 9.16 -6.78 -2.76
N ASP A 488 9.58 -5.61 -2.27
CA ASP A 488 10.70 -4.82 -2.81
C ASP A 488 12.02 -5.13 -2.09
N GLU A 489 12.42 -6.40 -2.10
CA GLU A 489 13.60 -6.89 -1.37
C GLU A 489 14.63 -7.53 -2.30
N VAL A 490 15.90 -7.61 -1.87
CA VAL A 490 16.96 -8.33 -2.61
C VAL A 490 16.57 -9.79 -2.81
N ASN A 491 16.04 -10.41 -1.74
CA ASN A 491 15.33 -11.69 -1.81
C ASN A 491 13.82 -11.45 -1.85
N GLY A 492 13.36 -10.88 -2.97
CA GLY A 492 11.97 -10.54 -3.20
C GLY A 492 11.07 -11.76 -3.30
N LYS A 493 9.80 -11.56 -2.97
CA LYS A 493 8.80 -12.61 -2.85
C LYS A 493 7.53 -12.27 -3.63
N LEU A 494 6.89 -13.32 -4.15
CA LEU A 494 5.47 -13.29 -4.51
C LEU A 494 4.69 -13.90 -3.34
N ILE A 495 3.83 -13.10 -2.72
CA ILE A 495 3.07 -13.48 -1.53
C ILE A 495 1.59 -13.42 -1.88
N ARG A 496 0.85 -14.49 -1.61
CA ARG A 496 -0.61 -14.47 -1.65
C ARG A 496 -1.13 -13.95 -0.32
N VAL A 497 -2.08 -13.02 -0.37
CA VAL A 497 -2.87 -12.57 0.78
C VAL A 497 -4.17 -13.37 0.76
N ARG A 498 -4.39 -14.18 1.79
CA ARG A 498 -5.53 -15.08 1.88
C ARG A 498 -6.43 -14.78 3.07
N ASN A 499 -7.70 -15.11 2.94
CA ASN A 499 -8.64 -15.15 4.05
C ASN A 499 -8.61 -16.56 4.66
N ALA A 500 -8.01 -16.74 5.84
CA ALA A 500 -7.94 -18.03 6.50
C ALA A 500 -9.30 -18.56 7.00
N GLY A 501 -10.35 -17.73 6.94
CA GLY A 501 -11.74 -18.14 7.17
C GLY A 501 -12.50 -18.55 5.91
N PHE A 502 -11.82 -18.67 4.77
CA PHE A 502 -12.39 -19.00 3.45
C PHE A 502 -11.86 -20.34 2.91
#